data_AF-A0A5N5GWQ7-F1
#
_entry.id   AF-A0A5N5GWQ7-F1
#
_cell.length_a   1.000
_cell.length_b   1.000
_cell.length_c   1.000
_cell.angle_alpha   90.00
_cell.angle_beta   90.00
_cell.angle_gamma   90.00
#
_symmetry.space_group_name_H-M   'P 1'
#
loop_
_entity.id
_entity.type
_entity.pdbx_description
1 polymer ?
#
loop_
_entity_poly.entity_id
_entity_poly.type
_entity_poly.pdbx_seq_one_letter_code
_entity_poly.pdbx_strand_id
1 'polypeptide(L)'
;MCHVMKKLLATLGVHPTVIELDDDEIAALPHDDQEQQQACNTPPAVFIGGTCVGGLESLVALHLSGHLVPKLVQVGALWEK
;
A
#
# COMPACT_ATOMS: atom_id res chain seq x y z
N MET A 1 -12.34 -3.92 -0.11
CA MET A 1 -11.08 -3.84 0.67
C MET A 1 -10.39 -2.48 0.56
N CYS A 2 -10.32 -1.83 -0.61
CA CYS A 2 -9.61 -0.54 -0.81
C CYS A 2 -10.05 0.57 0.17
N HIS A 3 -11.34 0.65 0.50
CA HIS A 3 -11.88 1.62 1.46
C HIS A 3 -11.24 1.52 2.85
N VAL A 4 -10.94 0.30 3.32
CA VAL A 4 -10.32 0.08 4.63
C VAL A 4 -8.88 0.57 4.63
N MET A 5 -8.12 0.27 3.57
CA MET A 5 -6.74 0.73 3.41
C MET A 5 -6.65 2.26 3.34
N LYS A 6 -7.54 2.89 2.54
CA LYS A 6 -7.67 4.36 2.47
C LYS A 6 -7.94 4.96 3.85
N LYS A 7 -8.89 4.38 4.60
CA LYS A 7 -9.25 4.85 5.93
C LYS A 7 -8.09 4.69 6.93
N LEU A 8 -7.39 3.56 6.92
CA LEU A 8 -6.23 3.34 7.79
C LEU A 8 -5.15 4.42 7.57
N LEU A 9 -4.77 4.68 6.32
CA LEU A 9 -3.77 5.70 6.00
C LEU A 9 -4.25 7.11 6.39
N ALA A 10 -5.53 7.42 6.15
CA ALA A 10 -6.13 8.69 6.57
C ALA A 10 -6.14 8.86 8.10
N THR A 11 -6.36 7.80 8.89
CA THR A 11 -6.29 7.88 10.36
C THR A 11 -4.90 8.15 10.89
N LEU A 12 -3.85 7.84 10.11
CA LEU A 12 -2.47 8.19 10.43
C LEU A 12 -2.09 9.62 10.00
N GLY A 13 -3.02 10.37 9.41
CA GLY A 13 -2.77 11.72 8.91
C GLY A 13 -2.12 11.76 7.53
N VAL A 14 -2.09 10.64 6.80
CA VAL A 14 -1.54 10.56 5.44
C VAL A 14 -2.65 10.67 4.41
N HIS A 15 -2.38 11.41 3.32
CA HIS A 15 -3.25 11.51 2.17
C HIS A 15 -2.72 10.62 1.03
N PRO A 16 -3.20 9.36 0.88
CA PRO A 16 -2.70 8.48 -0.17
C PRO A 16 -3.22 8.93 -1.55
N THR A 17 -2.36 8.86 -2.55
CA THR A 17 -2.77 8.86 -3.96
C THR A 17 -3.46 7.53 -4.25
N VAL A 18 -4.67 7.59 -4.80
CA VAL A 18 -5.47 6.41 -5.15
C VAL A 18 -5.47 6.29 -6.67
N ILE A 19 -5.06 5.13 -7.16
CA ILE A 19 -5.13 4.75 -8.57
C ILE A 19 -6.22 3.69 -8.66
N GLU A 20 -7.29 4.00 -9.38
CA GLU A 20 -8.37 3.06 -9.65
C GLU A 20 -8.10 2.43 -11.00
N LEU A 21 -8.06 1.09 -11.03
CA LEU A 21 -7.82 0.32 -12.24
C LEU A 21 -9.13 -0.32 -12.69
N ASP A 22 -9.38 -0.33 -14.00
CA ASP A 22 -10.43 -1.13 -14.61
C ASP A 22 -10.00 -2.60 -14.84
N ASP A 23 -10.93 -3.45 -15.26
CA ASP A 23 -10.65 -4.88 -15.44
C ASP A 23 -9.58 -5.16 -16.50
N ASP A 24 -9.50 -4.33 -17.56
CA ASP A 24 -8.51 -4.48 -18.64
C ASP A 24 -7.11 -4.05 -18.14
N GLU A 25 -7.03 -2.98 -17.37
CA GLU A 25 -5.81 -2.51 -16.71
C GLU A 25 -5.29 -3.52 -15.69
N ILE A 26 -6.18 -4.18 -14.94
CA ILE A 26 -5.82 -5.25 -14.00
C ILE A 26 -5.28 -6.46 -14.76
N ALA A 27 -5.92 -6.86 -15.85
CA ALA A 27 -5.47 -7.98 -16.68
C ALA A 27 -4.12 -7.72 -17.35
N ALA A 28 -3.76 -6.45 -17.57
CA ALA A 28 -2.47 -6.03 -18.12
C ALA A 28 -1.34 -6.03 -17.08
N LEU A 29 -1.63 -6.20 -15.78
CA LEU A 29 -0.58 -6.27 -14.75
C LEU A 29 0.27 -7.54 -14.92
N PRO A 30 1.60 -7.43 -14.72
CA PRO A 30 2.49 -8.56 -14.89
C PRO A 30 2.16 -9.68 -13.88
N HIS A 31 2.00 -10.90 -14.38
CA HIS A 31 2.01 -12.09 -13.55
C HIS A 31 3.46 -12.49 -13.29
N ASP A 32 3.94 -12.23 -12.07
CA ASP A 32 5.27 -12.60 -11.62
C ASP A 32 5.16 -13.83 -10.71
N ASP A 33 6.08 -14.79 -10.81
CA ASP A 33 6.08 -16.02 -10.00
C ASP A 33 6.60 -15.79 -8.56
N GLN A 34 7.12 -14.58 -8.26
CA GLN A 34 7.54 -14.23 -6.91
C GLN A 34 6.36 -13.71 -6.07
N GLU A 35 6.03 -14.40 -4.98
CA GLU A 35 4.90 -14.07 -4.07
C GLU A 35 4.83 -12.59 -3.68
N GLN A 36 5.97 -11.94 -3.42
CA GLN A 36 6.01 -10.53 -3.04
C GLN A 36 5.60 -9.60 -4.17
N GLN A 37 6.02 -9.87 -5.41
CA GLN A 37 5.63 -9.07 -6.57
C GLN A 37 4.19 -9.35 -6.97
N GLN A 38 3.73 -10.59 -6.81
CA GLN A 38 2.35 -10.97 -7.08
C GLN A 38 1.35 -10.26 -6.14
N ALA A 39 1.71 -10.05 -4.87
CA ALA A 39 0.91 -9.26 -3.93
C ALA A 39 0.82 -7.76 -4.31
N CYS A 40 1.73 -7.28 -5.18
CA CYS A 40 1.74 -5.90 -5.69
C CYS A 40 0.95 -5.76 -6.99
N ASN A 41 0.96 -6.82 -7.79
CA ASN A 41 0.30 -6.87 -9.10
C ASN A 41 -1.15 -7.37 -9.01
N THR A 42 -1.60 -7.72 -7.80
CA THR A 42 -3.00 -8.05 -7.53
C THR A 42 -3.63 -6.94 -6.69
N PRO A 43 -4.53 -6.12 -7.24
CA PRO A 43 -5.19 -5.09 -6.45
C PRO A 43 -6.13 -5.71 -5.40
N PRO A 44 -6.30 -5.05 -4.24
CA PRO A 44 -5.65 -3.80 -3.86
C PRO A 44 -4.19 -3.98 -3.43
N ALA A 45 -3.32 -3.05 -3.84
CA ALA A 45 -1.93 -2.99 -3.43
C ALA A 45 -1.56 -1.57 -2.97
N VAL A 46 -0.63 -1.47 -2.02
CA VAL A 46 -0.07 -0.21 -1.52
C VAL A 46 1.44 -0.16 -1.77
N PHE A 47 1.89 1.03 -2.19
CA PHE A 47 3.28 1.36 -2.37
C PHE A 47 3.63 2.55 -1.48
N ILE A 48 4.78 2.48 -0.80
CA ILE A 48 5.27 3.54 0.08
C ILE A 48 6.71 3.85 -0.32
N GLY A 49 6.97 5.10 -0.76
CA GLY A 49 8.29 5.53 -1.24
C GLY A 49 8.82 4.70 -2.41
N GLY A 50 7.93 4.30 -3.33
CA GLY A 50 8.28 3.44 -4.48
C GLY A 50 8.48 1.96 -4.15
N THR A 51 8.38 1.55 -2.88
CA THR A 51 8.49 0.15 -2.48
C THR A 51 7.11 -0.46 -2.28
N CYS A 52 6.85 -1.62 -2.88
CA CYS A 52 5.61 -2.34 -2.65
C CYS A 52 5.49 -2.86 -1.22
N VAL A 53 4.32 -2.65 -0.62
CA VAL A 53 3.92 -3.20 0.68
C VAL A 53 2.96 -4.39 0.49
N GLY A 54 2.20 -4.40 -0.61
CA GLY A 54 1.19 -5.42 -0.92
C GLY A 54 -0.22 -4.99 -0.51
N GLY A 55 -1.09 -5.95 -0.24
CA GLY A 55 -2.49 -5.72 0.07
C GLY A 55 -2.78 -5.32 1.52
N LEU A 56 -4.05 -5.47 1.92
CA LEU A 56 -4.54 -5.06 3.23
C LEU A 56 -3.82 -5.78 4.37
N GLU A 57 -3.63 -7.09 4.27
CA GLU A 57 -3.01 -7.90 5.32
C GLU A 57 -1.57 -7.46 5.61
N SER A 58 -0.76 -7.29 4.56
CA SER A 58 0.61 -6.79 4.69
C SER A 58 0.66 -5.38 5.27
N LEU A 59 -0.25 -4.49 4.85
CA LEU A 59 -0.34 -3.13 5.40
C LEU A 59 -0.70 -3.15 6.90
N VAL A 60 -1.67 -3.98 7.29
CA VAL A 60 -2.06 -4.14 8.70
C VAL A 60 -0.94 -4.78 9.52
N ALA A 61 -0.25 -5.80 9.00
CA ALA A 61 0.92 -6.38 9.66
C ALA A 61 2.03 -5.35 9.86
N LEU A 62 2.28 -4.49 8.87
CA LEU A 62 3.25 -3.39 8.98
C LEU A 62 2.83 -2.35 10.02
N HIS A 63 1.52 -2.08 10.14
CA HIS A 63 0.97 -1.19 11.17
C HIS A 63 1.10 -1.78 12.58
N LEU A 64 0.68 -3.03 12.77
CA LEU A 64 0.71 -3.72 14.07
C LEU A 64 2.13 -3.98 14.57
N SER A 65 3.10 -4.16 13.66
CA SER A 65 4.52 -4.28 14.02
C SER A 65 5.18 -2.94 14.36
N GLY A 66 4.48 -1.81 14.23
CA GLY A 66 5.00 -0.49 14.55
C GLY A 66 5.90 0.14 13.49
N HIS A 67 6.12 -0.53 12.35
CA HIS A 67 7.05 -0.05 11.30
C HIS A 67 6.40 0.88 10.27
N LEU A 68 5.06 0.94 10.22
CA LEU A 68 4.37 1.76 9.22
C LEU A 68 4.65 3.26 9.39
N VAL A 69 4.54 3.79 10.61
CA VAL A 69 4.76 5.22 10.89
C VAL A 69 6.21 5.64 10.59
N PRO A 70 7.25 4.94 11.10
CA PRO A 70 8.64 5.23 10.73
C PRO A 70 8.87 5.23 9.22
N LYS A 71 8.28 4.28 8.48
CA LYS A 71 8.42 4.20 7.03
C LYS A 71 7.78 5.40 6.33
N LEU A 72 6.61 5.85 6.80
CA LEU A 72 5.92 7.04 6.27
C LEU A 72 6.72 8.32 6.52
N VAL A 73 7.35 8.45 7.69
CA VAL A 73 8.25 9.58 8.01
C VAL A 73 9.49 9.57 7.12
N GLN A 74 10.12 8.40 6.94
CA GLN A 74 11.32 8.25 6.11
C GLN A 74 11.10 8.71 4.67
N VAL A 75 9.91 8.47 4.10
CA VAL A 75 9.57 8.86 2.73
C VAL A 75 8.96 10.27 2.65
N GLY A 76 8.89 10.99 3.77
CA GLY A 76 8.33 12.35 3.84
C GLY A 76 6.80 12.41 3.69
N ALA A 77 6.10 11.28 3.80
CA ALA A 77 4.64 11.22 3.73
C ALA A 77 3.97 11.64 5.04
N LEU A 78 4.72 11.62 6.14
CA LEU A 78 4.29 12.06 7.46
C LEU A 78 5.40 12.87 8.12
N TRP A 79 5.05 13.89 8.90
CA TRP A 79 6.00 14.68 9.69
C TRP A 79 5.74 14.42 11.17
N GLU A 80 6.77 14.02 11.93
CA GLU A 80 6.64 13.95 13.39
C GLU A 80 6.60 15.38 13.96
N LYS A 81 5.65 15.63 14.87
CA LYS A 81 5.54 16.90 15.59
C LYS A 81 6.58 17.00 16.69
#